data_AF-A0A1H7YQC8-F1
#
_entry.id   AF-A0A1H7YQC8-F1
#
_cell.length_a   1.000
_cell.length_b   1.000
_cell.length_c   1.000
_cell.angle_alpha   90.00
_cell.angle_beta   90.00
_cell.angle_gamma   90.00
#
_symmetry.space_group_name_H-M   'P 1'
#
loop_
_entity.id
_entity.type
_entity.pdbx_description
1 polymer ?
#
loop_
_entity_poly.entity_id
_entity_poly.type
_entity_poly.pdbx_seq_one_letter_code
_entity_poly.pdbx_strand_id
1 'polypeptide(L)'
;MAITVILADDHKIIRDGLRTLIESQTGMKVIAEAENGRETIKLAKELKPNVVIMDISMPDLNGIDATREIVNSIPGIKVIALSMHSDRRFVSGMLSSGASGYLLKDCAFEELAKAIKTVVDDHTYLSPMISDIVVKSYITKTSSSDAAQDSAPTLTAREREMLQLMAEGMTAKEIASHLYVSVKTVETHRRNIAQKLNISRSAELIKYAIREGLVTL
;
A
#
# COMPACT_ATOMS: atom_id res chain seq x y z
N MET A 1 -20.02 18.96 -7.69
CA MET A 1 -19.74 18.24 -6.42
C MET A 1 -18.26 18.36 -6.13
N ALA A 2 -17.85 18.51 -4.87
CA ALA A 2 -16.44 18.53 -4.51
C ALA A 2 -15.88 17.10 -4.48
N ILE A 3 -14.64 16.93 -4.96
CA ILE A 3 -13.88 15.68 -4.86
C ILE A 3 -13.53 15.48 -3.38
N THR A 4 -13.99 14.37 -2.82
CA THR A 4 -13.72 14.01 -1.43
C THR A 4 -12.51 13.10 -1.32
N VAL A 5 -11.61 13.45 -0.40
CA VAL A 5 -10.28 12.83 -0.26
C VAL A 5 -10.10 12.28 1.16
N ILE A 6 -9.56 11.07 1.29
CA ILE A 6 -8.93 10.60 2.53
C ILE A 6 -7.41 10.66 2.36
N LEU A 7 -6.72 11.15 3.39
CA LEU A 7 -5.26 11.13 3.49
C LEU A 7 -4.81 10.01 4.44
N ALA A 8 -4.01 9.08 3.96
CA ALA A 8 -3.46 7.99 4.75
C ALA A 8 -1.93 8.04 4.72
N ASP A 9 -1.32 8.43 5.83
CA ASP A 9 0.13 8.55 6.00
C ASP A 9 0.43 8.52 7.51
N ASP A 10 1.45 7.83 7.97
CA ASP A 10 1.82 7.78 9.39
C ASP A 10 2.55 9.06 9.86
N HIS A 11 2.96 9.93 8.93
CA HIS A 11 3.63 11.19 9.23
C HIS A 11 2.64 12.36 9.33
N LYS A 12 2.35 12.79 10.55
CA LYS A 12 1.43 13.92 10.83
C LYS A 12 1.75 15.19 10.04
N ILE A 13 3.03 15.57 9.95
CA ILE A 13 3.46 16.78 9.23
C ILE A 13 3.13 16.72 7.73
N ILE A 14 3.19 15.53 7.14
CA ILE A 14 2.83 15.31 5.74
C ILE A 14 1.33 15.48 5.57
N ARG A 15 0.52 14.88 6.45
CA ARG A 15 -0.95 15.02 6.39
C ARG A 15 -1.40 16.46 6.57
N ASP A 16 -0.85 17.19 7.54
CA ASP A 16 -1.17 18.61 7.77
C ASP A 16 -0.85 19.46 6.53
N GLY A 17 0.31 19.24 5.92
CA GLY A 17 0.74 19.91 4.69
C GLY A 17 -0.16 19.58 3.50
N LEU A 18 -0.41 18.29 3.25
CA LEU A 18 -1.27 17.83 2.16
C LEU A 18 -2.71 18.31 2.32
N ARG A 19 -3.27 18.29 3.53
CA ARG A 19 -4.62 18.83 3.79
C ARG A 19 -4.70 20.29 3.39
N THR A 20 -3.76 21.10 3.87
CA THR A 20 -3.73 22.54 3.57
C THR A 20 -3.68 22.79 2.07
N LEU A 21 -2.82 22.06 1.36
CA LEU A 21 -2.68 22.21 -0.09
C LEU A 21 -3.92 21.72 -0.85
N ILE A 22 -4.48 20.55 -0.50
CA ILE A 22 -5.69 20.00 -1.15
C ILE A 22 -6.90 20.90 -0.92
N GLU A 23 -7.12 21.37 0.30
CA GLU A 23 -8.26 22.24 0.62
C GLU A 23 -8.12 23.65 0.03
N SER A 24 -6.90 24.06 -0.38
CA SER A 24 -6.71 25.28 -1.17
C SER A 24 -7.25 25.17 -2.61
N GLN A 25 -7.48 23.94 -3.10
CA GLN A 25 -8.01 23.70 -4.44
C GLN A 25 -9.54 23.79 -4.43
N THR A 26 -10.07 24.69 -5.26
CA THR A 26 -11.52 24.79 -5.47
C THR A 26 -12.09 23.44 -5.93
N GLY A 27 -13.08 22.93 -5.18
CA GLY A 27 -13.75 21.68 -5.51
C GLY A 27 -13.04 20.43 -5.01
N MET A 28 -12.09 20.53 -4.07
CA MET A 28 -11.54 19.39 -3.33
C MET A 28 -11.75 19.57 -1.83
N LYS A 29 -11.92 18.46 -1.11
CA LYS A 29 -12.07 18.48 0.36
C LYS A 29 -11.47 17.22 0.98
N VAL A 30 -10.63 17.38 2.00
CA VAL A 30 -10.17 16.25 2.82
C VAL A 30 -11.21 15.94 3.89
N ILE A 31 -11.87 14.78 3.76
CA ILE A 31 -12.98 14.38 4.62
C ILE A 31 -12.53 13.54 5.83
N ALA A 32 -11.34 12.93 5.77
CA ALA A 32 -10.73 12.23 6.90
C ALA A 32 -9.22 12.05 6.70
N GLU A 33 -8.54 11.71 7.79
CA GLU A 33 -7.14 11.30 7.84
C GLU A 33 -7.03 9.96 8.55
N ALA A 34 -6.00 9.20 8.19
CA ALA A 34 -5.64 7.93 8.84
C ALA A 34 -4.12 7.82 9.00
N GLU A 35 -3.69 7.12 10.04
CA GLU A 35 -2.27 6.89 10.33
C GLU A 35 -1.81 5.47 9.95
N ASN A 36 -2.74 4.61 9.55
CA ASN A 36 -2.43 3.25 9.11
C ASN A 36 -3.49 2.69 8.14
N GLY A 37 -3.17 1.56 7.50
CA GLY A 37 -4.04 0.93 6.53
C GLY A 37 -5.38 0.46 7.09
N ARG A 38 -5.45 0.00 8.35
CA ARG A 38 -6.72 -0.46 8.94
C ARG A 38 -7.71 0.67 9.15
N GLU A 39 -7.23 1.76 9.74
CA GLU A 39 -8.02 2.97 9.91
C GLU A 39 -8.48 3.51 8.55
N THR A 40 -7.59 3.49 7.56
CA THR A 40 -7.92 3.91 6.20
C THR A 40 -9.06 3.07 5.60
N ILE A 41 -9.01 1.73 5.72
CA ILE A 41 -10.09 0.85 5.26
C ILE A 41 -11.40 1.16 5.97
N LYS A 42 -11.35 1.34 7.31
CA LYS A 42 -12.55 1.64 8.11
C LYS A 42 -13.20 2.95 7.63
N LEU A 43 -12.42 4.02 7.53
CA LEU A 43 -12.90 5.32 7.08
C LEU A 43 -13.38 5.29 5.63
N ALA A 44 -12.72 4.54 4.76
CA ALA A 44 -13.18 4.35 3.38
C ALA A 44 -14.55 3.67 3.30
N LYS A 45 -14.81 2.65 4.15
CA LYS A 45 -16.12 1.98 4.25
C LYS A 45 -17.22 2.91 4.75
N GLU A 46 -16.91 3.72 5.75
CA GLU A 46 -17.86 4.63 6.40
C GLU A 46 -18.18 5.85 5.52
N LEU A 47 -17.15 6.47 4.93
CA LEU A 47 -17.25 7.78 4.30
C LEU A 47 -17.33 7.74 2.77
N LYS A 48 -16.91 6.62 2.14
CA LYS A 48 -16.94 6.41 0.68
C LYS A 48 -16.37 7.60 -0.12
N PRO A 49 -15.09 7.96 0.09
CA PRO A 49 -14.46 9.06 -0.64
C PRO A 49 -14.38 8.79 -2.14
N ASN A 50 -14.16 9.84 -2.93
CA ASN A 50 -13.83 9.67 -4.35
C ASN A 50 -12.42 9.09 -4.52
N VAL A 51 -11.46 9.55 -3.70
CA VAL A 51 -10.07 9.12 -3.77
C VAL A 51 -9.43 9.00 -2.39
N VAL A 52 -8.54 8.03 -2.24
CA VAL A 52 -7.61 7.89 -1.11
C VAL A 52 -6.21 8.20 -1.60
N ILE A 53 -5.54 9.14 -0.94
CA ILE A 53 -4.09 9.33 -1.07
C ILE A 53 -3.43 8.44 -0.02
N MET A 54 -2.68 7.45 -0.48
CA MET A 54 -2.21 6.34 0.33
C MET A 54 -0.68 6.31 0.35
N ASP A 55 -0.10 6.49 1.52
CA ASP A 55 1.30 6.11 1.74
C ASP A 55 1.44 4.59 1.73
N ILE A 56 2.59 4.10 1.30
CA ILE A 56 2.86 2.68 1.23
C ILE A 56 3.36 2.16 2.59
N SER A 57 4.23 2.91 3.24
CA SER A 57 4.97 2.46 4.43
C SER A 57 4.26 2.93 5.70
N MET A 58 3.21 2.22 6.09
CA MET A 58 2.47 2.51 7.32
C MET A 58 2.50 1.32 8.28
N PRO A 59 2.48 1.57 9.60
CA PRO A 59 2.44 0.52 10.61
C PRO A 59 1.12 -0.26 10.58
N ASP A 60 1.08 -1.41 11.28
CA ASP A 60 -0.08 -2.29 11.44
C ASP A 60 -0.56 -2.97 10.14
N LEU A 61 -1.02 -2.17 9.18
CA LEU A 61 -1.33 -2.63 7.83
C LEU A 61 -0.76 -1.63 6.83
N ASN A 62 0.16 -2.09 5.99
CA ASN A 62 0.78 -1.27 4.96
C ASN A 62 -0.23 -0.81 3.88
N GLY A 63 0.14 0.24 3.14
CA GLY A 63 -0.73 0.83 2.12
C GLY A 63 -1.04 -0.08 0.93
N ILE A 64 -0.16 -1.03 0.60
CA ILE A 64 -0.39 -1.98 -0.51
C ILE A 64 -1.53 -2.93 -0.15
N ASP A 65 -1.48 -3.53 1.04
CA ASP A 65 -2.50 -4.44 1.52
C ASP A 65 -3.81 -3.69 1.83
N ALA A 66 -3.74 -2.46 2.35
CA ALA A 66 -4.91 -1.60 2.51
C ALA A 66 -5.59 -1.26 1.18
N THR A 67 -4.81 -0.92 0.15
CA THR A 67 -5.31 -0.65 -1.20
C THR A 67 -6.04 -1.87 -1.76
N ARG A 68 -5.44 -3.06 -1.63
CA ARG A 68 -6.03 -4.32 -2.09
C ARG A 68 -7.40 -4.57 -1.47
N GLU A 69 -7.51 -4.36 -0.16
CA GLU A 69 -8.76 -4.53 0.57
C GLU A 69 -9.82 -3.50 0.14
N ILE A 70 -9.44 -2.22 0.02
CA ILE A 70 -10.36 -1.14 -0.40
C ILE A 70 -10.92 -1.41 -1.79
N VAL A 71 -10.04 -1.70 -2.77
CA VAL A 71 -10.46 -1.91 -4.16
C VAL A 71 -11.35 -3.15 -4.30
N ASN A 72 -11.05 -4.23 -3.57
CA ASN A 72 -11.85 -5.46 -3.64
C ASN A 72 -13.19 -5.36 -2.91
N SER A 73 -13.26 -4.60 -1.80
CA SER A 73 -14.46 -4.55 -0.94
C SER A 73 -15.36 -3.34 -1.19
N ILE A 74 -14.85 -2.28 -1.82
CA ILE A 74 -15.58 -1.01 -2.02
C ILE A 74 -15.36 -0.50 -3.46
N PRO A 75 -16.10 -1.05 -4.45
CA PRO A 75 -15.95 -0.63 -5.83
C PRO A 75 -16.22 0.87 -6.02
N GLY A 76 -15.39 1.53 -6.83
CA GLY A 76 -15.54 2.94 -7.20
C GLY A 76 -14.62 3.91 -6.45
N ILE A 77 -14.02 3.52 -5.32
CA ILE A 77 -12.99 4.33 -4.66
C ILE A 77 -11.69 4.26 -5.47
N LYS A 78 -11.12 5.42 -5.79
CA LYS A 78 -9.80 5.53 -6.42
C LYS A 78 -8.71 5.54 -5.36
N VAL A 79 -7.57 4.94 -5.66
CA VAL A 79 -6.41 4.99 -4.77
C VAL A 79 -5.22 5.53 -5.54
N ILE A 80 -4.58 6.56 -4.99
CA ILE A 80 -3.31 7.09 -5.48
C ILE A 80 -2.24 6.79 -4.44
N ALA A 81 -1.20 6.08 -4.84
CA ALA A 81 -0.01 5.95 -4.03
C ALA A 81 0.76 7.27 -4.01
N LEU A 82 1.14 7.74 -2.83
CA LEU A 82 2.06 8.86 -2.66
C LEU A 82 3.21 8.38 -1.77
N SER A 83 4.33 7.98 -2.38
CA SER A 83 5.37 7.21 -1.71
C SER A 83 6.76 7.81 -1.89
N MET A 84 7.65 7.63 -0.93
CA MET A 84 9.08 7.94 -1.12
C MET A 84 9.81 6.89 -1.99
N HIS A 85 9.18 5.72 -2.20
CA HIS A 85 9.80 4.59 -2.89
C HIS A 85 9.53 4.65 -4.38
N SER A 86 10.58 4.54 -5.18
CA SER A 86 10.48 4.31 -6.64
C SER A 86 10.83 2.87 -7.02
N ASP A 87 11.27 2.02 -6.08
CA ASP A 87 11.69 0.66 -6.40
C ASP A 87 10.56 -0.17 -7.03
N ARG A 88 10.94 -0.95 -8.05
CA ARG A 88 10.03 -1.76 -8.87
C ARG A 88 9.06 -2.63 -8.05
N ARG A 89 9.48 -3.13 -6.89
CA ARG A 89 8.64 -3.99 -6.05
C ARG A 89 7.48 -3.24 -5.40
N PHE A 90 7.72 -2.05 -4.85
CA PHE A 90 6.66 -1.21 -4.30
C PHE A 90 5.70 -0.76 -5.40
N VAL A 91 6.24 -0.29 -6.54
CA VAL A 91 5.44 0.11 -7.70
C VAL A 91 4.57 -1.04 -8.19
N SER A 92 5.16 -2.21 -8.46
CA SER A 92 4.41 -3.37 -8.93
C SER A 92 3.40 -3.84 -7.89
N GLY A 93 3.76 -3.91 -6.61
CA GLY A 93 2.88 -4.34 -5.53
C GLY A 93 1.64 -3.45 -5.42
N MET A 94 1.83 -2.14 -5.51
CA MET A 94 0.76 -1.15 -5.42
C MET A 94 -0.18 -1.20 -6.63
N LEU A 95 0.37 -1.22 -7.85
CA LEU A 95 -0.43 -1.31 -9.07
C LEU A 95 -1.17 -2.64 -9.18
N SER A 96 -0.53 -3.76 -8.85
CA SER A 96 -1.18 -5.07 -8.80
C SER A 96 -2.21 -5.20 -7.67
N SER A 97 -2.26 -4.25 -6.73
CA SER A 97 -3.30 -4.16 -5.70
C SER A 97 -4.50 -3.30 -6.14
N GLY A 98 -4.44 -2.71 -7.35
CA GLY A 98 -5.55 -1.97 -7.94
C GLY A 98 -5.45 -0.44 -7.81
N ALA A 99 -4.29 0.10 -7.41
CA ALA A 99 -4.09 1.55 -7.37
C ALA A 99 -4.33 2.18 -8.76
N SER A 100 -5.07 3.28 -8.78
CA SER A 100 -5.38 4.07 -9.98
C SER A 100 -4.29 5.11 -10.29
N GLY A 101 -3.40 5.38 -9.35
CA GLY A 101 -2.22 6.19 -9.63
C GLY A 101 -1.06 5.95 -8.68
N TYR A 102 0.10 6.45 -9.08
CA TYR A 102 1.33 6.40 -8.29
C TYR A 102 2.17 7.65 -8.54
N LEU A 103 2.44 8.38 -7.46
CA LEU A 103 3.33 9.54 -7.43
C LEU A 103 4.39 9.35 -6.36
N LEU A 104 5.52 10.03 -6.55
CA LEU A 104 6.55 10.13 -5.54
C LEU A 104 6.25 11.30 -4.59
N LYS A 105 6.60 11.16 -3.31
CA LYS A 105 6.40 12.19 -2.27
C LYS A 105 7.19 13.49 -2.54
N ASP A 106 8.12 13.49 -3.48
CA ASP A 106 8.89 14.66 -3.93
C ASP A 106 8.23 15.44 -5.08
N CYS A 107 7.06 15.00 -5.56
CA CYS A 107 6.34 15.69 -6.62
C CYS A 107 5.85 17.08 -6.20
N ALA A 108 5.70 17.96 -7.20
CA ALA A 108 5.03 19.23 -7.00
C ALA A 108 3.55 19.00 -6.67
N PHE A 109 2.97 19.86 -5.83
CA PHE A 109 1.57 19.71 -5.42
C PHE A 109 0.60 19.79 -6.62
N GLU A 110 0.91 20.60 -7.62
CA GLU A 110 0.14 20.71 -8.87
C GLU A 110 0.04 19.36 -9.59
N GLU A 111 1.09 18.53 -9.49
CA GLU A 111 1.09 17.19 -10.04
C GLU A 111 0.12 16.27 -9.30
N LEU A 112 0.12 16.32 -7.95
CA LEU A 112 -0.83 15.58 -7.13
C LEU A 112 -2.27 16.02 -7.42
N ALA A 113 -2.53 17.32 -7.51
CA ALA A 113 -3.86 17.86 -7.82
C ALA A 113 -4.33 17.43 -9.21
N LYS A 114 -3.43 17.38 -10.20
CA LYS A 114 -3.70 16.83 -11.53
C LYS A 114 -4.03 15.34 -11.45
N ALA A 115 -3.22 14.56 -10.74
CA ALA A 115 -3.43 13.12 -10.58
C ALA A 115 -4.78 12.80 -9.94
N ILE A 116 -5.19 13.55 -8.91
CA ILE A 116 -6.50 13.42 -8.26
C ILE A 116 -7.62 13.57 -9.28
N LYS A 117 -7.59 14.62 -10.11
CA LYS A 117 -8.62 14.86 -11.13
C LYS A 117 -8.62 13.73 -12.17
N THR A 118 -7.43 13.33 -12.64
CA THR A 118 -7.28 12.27 -13.63
C THR A 118 -7.84 10.92 -13.16
N VAL A 119 -7.56 10.50 -11.91
CA VAL A 119 -8.07 9.20 -11.44
C VAL A 119 -9.56 9.19 -11.14
N VAL A 120 -10.10 10.34 -10.71
CA VAL A 120 -11.55 10.50 -10.49
C VAL A 120 -12.30 10.46 -11.82
N ASP A 121 -11.69 10.93 -12.90
CA ASP A 121 -12.18 10.78 -14.29
C ASP A 121 -11.87 9.39 -14.90
N ASP A 122 -11.66 8.36 -14.06
CA ASP A 122 -11.44 6.96 -14.46
C ASP A 122 -10.17 6.71 -15.31
N HIS A 123 -9.18 7.61 -15.27
CA HIS A 123 -7.90 7.44 -15.95
C HIS A 123 -6.76 7.10 -14.98
N THR A 124 -5.80 6.29 -15.43
CA THR A 124 -4.61 6.01 -14.62
C THR A 124 -3.63 7.18 -14.66
N TYR A 125 -3.05 7.55 -13.52
CA TYR A 125 -1.98 8.55 -13.44
C TYR A 125 -0.70 7.97 -12.84
N LEU A 126 0.39 7.98 -13.60
CA LEU A 126 1.73 7.63 -13.11
C LEU A 126 2.64 8.84 -13.30
N SER A 127 3.40 9.20 -12.26
CA SER A 127 4.41 10.24 -12.43
C SER A 127 5.46 9.82 -13.49
N PRO A 128 6.17 10.77 -14.12
CA PRO A 128 7.10 10.45 -15.20
C PRO A 128 8.14 9.37 -14.85
N MET A 129 8.72 9.46 -13.64
CA MET A 129 9.70 8.47 -13.17
C MET A 129 9.07 7.07 -13.04
N ILE A 130 7.86 6.98 -12.51
CA ILE A 130 7.17 5.70 -12.31
C ILE A 130 6.73 5.11 -13.64
N SER A 131 6.30 5.94 -14.57
CA SER A 131 5.96 5.53 -15.94
C SER A 131 7.13 4.83 -16.62
N ASP A 132 8.35 5.38 -16.52
CA ASP A 132 9.55 4.77 -17.09
C ASP A 132 9.86 3.40 -16.45
N ILE A 133 9.70 3.27 -15.12
CA ILE A 133 9.89 2.00 -14.41
C ILE A 133 8.89 0.94 -14.86
N VAL A 134 7.63 1.32 -15.03
CA VAL A 134 6.57 0.43 -15.51
C VAL A 134 6.82 -0.02 -16.95
N VAL A 135 7.17 0.93 -17.84
CA VAL A 135 7.44 0.65 -19.26
C VAL A 135 8.67 -0.27 -19.40
N LYS A 136 9.78 0.03 -18.72
CA LYS A 136 10.97 -0.84 -18.72
C LYS A 136 10.66 -2.24 -18.19
N SER A 137 9.87 -2.33 -17.12
CA SER A 137 9.45 -3.61 -16.55
C SER A 137 8.61 -4.45 -17.52
N TYR A 138 7.75 -3.80 -18.30
CA TYR A 138 6.93 -4.45 -19.31
C TYR A 138 7.77 -4.96 -20.48
N ILE A 139 8.65 -4.11 -21.03
CA ILE A 139 9.56 -4.47 -22.14
C ILE A 139 10.43 -5.68 -21.77
N THR A 140 11.01 -5.66 -20.56
CA THR A 140 11.90 -6.74 -20.10
C THR A 140 11.15 -8.07 -19.95
N LYS A 141 9.89 -8.04 -19.49
CA LYS A 141 9.04 -9.24 -19.39
C LYS A 141 8.69 -9.81 -20.78
N THR A 142 8.47 -8.96 -21.79
CA THR A 142 8.17 -9.43 -23.15
C THR A 142 9.38 -10.00 -23.90
N SER A 143 10.60 -9.59 -23.55
CA SER A 143 11.84 -10.09 -24.17
C SER A 143 12.35 -11.40 -23.55
N SER A 144 11.86 -11.76 -22.37
CA SER A 144 12.25 -12.97 -21.65
C SER A 144 11.10 -13.96 -21.75
N SER A 145 11.25 -15.03 -22.53
CA SER A 145 10.33 -16.19 -22.52
C SER A 145 10.44 -17.00 -21.23
N ASP A 146 10.54 -16.33 -20.08
CA ASP A 146 10.70 -16.95 -18.77
C ASP A 146 9.36 -16.93 -18.05
N ALA A 147 8.51 -17.86 -18.42
CA ALA A 147 7.34 -18.29 -17.66
C ALA A 147 7.72 -18.95 -16.30
N ALA A 148 8.96 -18.76 -15.82
CA ALA A 148 9.53 -19.42 -14.64
C ALA A 148 9.57 -18.54 -13.39
N GLN A 149 9.25 -17.23 -13.46
CA GLN A 149 9.20 -16.35 -12.29
C GLN A 149 7.86 -16.35 -11.53
N ASP A 150 6.82 -17.01 -12.05
CA ASP A 150 5.51 -17.14 -11.38
C ASP A 150 5.50 -18.22 -10.27
N SER A 151 6.64 -18.86 -10.00
CA SER A 151 6.79 -19.90 -8.97
C SER A 151 7.33 -19.36 -7.63
N ALA A 152 7.39 -18.04 -7.44
CA ALA A 152 7.67 -17.51 -6.12
C ALA A 152 6.47 -17.80 -5.21
N PRO A 153 6.65 -18.39 -4.03
CA PRO A 153 5.55 -18.68 -3.11
C PRO A 153 4.89 -17.37 -2.67
N THR A 154 3.69 -17.09 -3.19
CA THR A 154 2.91 -15.91 -2.84
C THR A 154 2.25 -16.11 -1.48
N LEU A 155 2.64 -15.29 -0.50
CA LEU A 155 1.96 -15.23 0.78
C LEU A 155 0.51 -14.74 0.59
N THR A 156 -0.43 -15.32 1.32
CA THR A 156 -1.80 -14.78 1.37
C THR A 156 -1.82 -13.41 2.03
N ALA A 157 -2.88 -12.61 1.83
CA ALA A 157 -3.02 -11.30 2.48
C ALA A 157 -2.84 -11.41 4.01
N ARG A 158 -3.42 -12.45 4.61
CA ARG A 158 -3.27 -12.72 6.05
C ARG A 158 -1.85 -13.09 6.44
N GLU A 159 -1.14 -13.86 5.61
CA GLU A 159 0.26 -14.20 5.86
C GLU A 159 1.20 -12.99 5.70
N ARG A 160 0.91 -12.08 4.77
CA ARG A 160 1.64 -10.81 4.61
C ARG A 160 1.47 -9.91 5.82
N GLU A 161 0.23 -9.72 6.27
CA GLU A 161 -0.11 -8.97 7.48
C GLU A 161 0.59 -9.54 8.71
N MET A 162 0.53 -10.87 8.90
CA MET A 162 1.26 -11.55 9.97
C MET A 162 2.77 -11.30 9.89
N LEU A 163 3.35 -11.37 8.69
CA LEU A 163 4.78 -11.14 8.49
C LEU A 163 5.19 -9.68 8.72
N GLN A 164 4.35 -8.72 8.35
CA GLN A 164 4.55 -7.31 8.64
C GLN A 164 4.64 -7.08 10.16
N LEU A 165 3.63 -7.50 10.93
CA LEU A 165 3.60 -7.29 12.38
C LEU A 165 4.79 -7.96 13.10
N MET A 166 5.22 -9.14 12.61
CA MET A 166 6.45 -9.77 13.11
C MET A 166 7.70 -8.95 12.80
N ALA A 167 7.78 -8.34 11.61
CA ALA A 167 8.89 -7.51 11.20
C ALA A 167 8.90 -6.14 11.90
N GLU A 168 7.74 -5.66 12.34
CA GLU A 168 7.58 -4.50 13.24
C GLU A 168 7.97 -4.81 14.70
N GLY A 169 8.35 -6.07 15.00
CA GLY A 169 8.88 -6.47 16.30
C GLY A 169 7.84 -6.99 17.29
N MET A 170 6.58 -7.16 16.89
CA MET A 170 5.54 -7.69 17.78
C MET A 170 5.78 -9.17 18.09
N THR A 171 5.58 -9.53 19.36
CA THR A 171 5.58 -10.92 19.84
C THR A 171 4.32 -11.67 19.43
N ALA A 172 4.36 -13.00 19.45
CA ALA A 172 3.19 -13.83 19.12
C ALA A 172 1.97 -13.53 20.02
N LYS A 173 2.19 -13.13 21.28
CA LYS A 173 1.12 -12.74 22.22
C LYS A 173 0.50 -11.39 21.85
N GLU A 174 1.33 -10.43 21.48
CA GLU A 174 0.88 -9.10 21.04
C GLU A 174 0.10 -9.21 19.74
N ILE A 175 0.62 -9.95 18.75
CA ILE A 175 -0.07 -10.19 17.47
C ILE A 175 -1.41 -10.89 17.69
N ALA A 176 -1.46 -11.90 18.56
CA ALA A 176 -2.69 -12.63 18.87
C ALA A 176 -3.76 -11.68 19.45
N SER A 177 -3.36 -10.82 20.38
CA SER A 177 -4.26 -9.84 21.01
C SER A 177 -4.72 -8.79 20.00
N HIS A 178 -3.78 -8.24 19.21
CA HIS A 178 -4.03 -7.21 18.20
C HIS A 178 -4.97 -7.66 17.09
N LEU A 179 -4.82 -8.90 16.64
CA LEU A 179 -5.61 -9.48 15.58
C LEU A 179 -6.84 -10.27 16.05
N TYR A 180 -7.12 -10.27 17.36
CA TYR A 180 -8.22 -11.01 17.99
C TYR A 180 -8.24 -12.51 17.63
N VAL A 181 -7.07 -13.16 17.66
CA VAL A 181 -6.90 -14.61 17.40
C VAL A 181 -6.14 -15.29 18.54
N SER A 182 -6.07 -16.62 18.54
CA SER A 182 -5.27 -17.35 19.52
C SER A 182 -3.77 -17.26 19.22
N VAL A 183 -2.92 -17.31 20.25
CA VAL A 183 -1.46 -17.45 20.08
C VAL A 183 -1.11 -18.69 19.23
N LYS A 184 -1.86 -19.78 19.37
CA LYS A 184 -1.69 -20.99 18.56
C LYS A 184 -1.95 -20.73 17.07
N THR A 185 -2.90 -19.87 16.75
CA THR A 185 -3.19 -19.43 15.37
C THR A 185 -2.01 -18.66 14.81
N VAL A 186 -1.42 -17.73 15.59
CA VAL A 186 -0.22 -16.97 15.21
C VAL A 186 0.96 -17.88 14.92
N GLU A 187 1.27 -18.82 15.82
CA GLU A 187 2.35 -19.80 15.64
C GLU A 187 2.15 -20.68 14.41
N THR A 188 0.90 -21.04 14.13
CA THR A 188 0.54 -21.83 12.92
C THR A 188 0.82 -21.03 11.65
N HIS A 189 0.42 -19.77 11.59
CA HIS A 189 0.73 -18.89 10.45
C HIS A 189 2.23 -18.69 10.30
N ARG A 190 2.96 -18.42 11.38
CA ARG A 190 4.41 -18.26 11.37
C ARG A 190 5.10 -19.49 10.79
N ARG A 191 4.70 -20.70 11.20
CA ARG A 191 5.22 -21.96 10.65
C ARG A 191 4.90 -22.10 9.16
N ASN A 192 3.68 -21.78 8.74
CA ASN A 192 3.28 -21.87 7.34
C ASN A 192 4.05 -20.88 6.46
N ILE A 193 4.27 -19.66 6.93
CA ILE A 193 5.10 -18.63 6.25
C ILE A 193 6.53 -19.15 6.10
N ALA A 194 7.15 -19.61 7.19
CA ALA A 194 8.50 -20.17 7.19
C ALA A 194 8.65 -21.33 6.19
N GLN A 195 7.67 -22.24 6.17
CA GLN A 195 7.66 -23.38 5.25
C GLN A 195 7.46 -22.94 3.79
N LYS A 196 6.49 -22.06 3.52
CA LYS A 196 6.23 -21.54 2.17
C LYS A 196 7.43 -20.82 1.59
N LEU A 197 8.10 -20.00 2.39
CA LEU A 197 9.26 -19.22 1.95
C LEU A 197 10.57 -20.02 1.99
N ASN A 198 10.55 -21.23 2.54
CA ASN A 198 11.75 -22.02 2.85
C ASN A 198 12.78 -21.23 3.70
N ILE A 199 12.27 -20.48 4.69
CA ILE A 199 13.06 -19.65 5.60
C ILE A 199 12.82 -20.12 7.02
N SER A 200 13.88 -20.53 7.71
CA SER A 200 13.79 -21.04 9.09
C SER A 200 14.17 -20.01 10.15
N ARG A 201 14.91 -18.96 9.78
CA ARG A 201 15.44 -17.97 10.73
C ARG A 201 14.64 -16.68 10.73
N SER A 202 14.30 -16.17 11.91
CA SER A 202 13.56 -14.92 12.07
C SER A 202 14.23 -13.72 11.38
N ALA A 203 15.57 -13.61 11.44
CA ALA A 203 16.30 -12.55 10.75
C ALA A 203 16.16 -12.61 9.22
N GLU A 204 16.05 -13.80 8.65
CA GLU A 204 15.84 -13.99 7.21
C GLU A 204 14.39 -13.67 6.81
N LEU A 205 13.41 -13.96 7.68
CA LEU A 205 12.02 -13.53 7.50
C LEU A 205 11.88 -12.00 7.50
N ILE A 206 12.59 -11.32 8.40
CA ILE A 206 12.61 -9.85 8.44
C ILE A 206 13.23 -9.29 7.17
N LYS A 207 14.38 -9.84 6.73
CA LYS A 207 15.01 -9.46 5.46
C LYS A 207 14.07 -9.69 4.27
N TYR A 208 13.30 -10.78 4.28
CA TYR A 208 12.28 -11.03 3.28
C TYR A 208 11.18 -9.96 3.33
N ALA A 209 10.65 -9.63 4.52
CA ALA A 209 9.60 -8.62 4.68
C ALA A 209 10.03 -7.25 4.14
N ILE A 210 11.25 -6.82 4.43
CA ILE A 210 11.85 -5.59 3.88
C ILE A 210 11.96 -5.70 2.36
N ARG A 211 12.49 -6.81 1.86
CA ARG A 211 12.73 -7.03 0.43
C ARG A 211 11.44 -6.99 -0.39
N GLU A 212 10.36 -7.56 0.14
CA GLU A 212 9.03 -7.59 -0.49
C GLU A 212 8.19 -6.33 -0.22
N GLY A 213 8.75 -5.34 0.50
CA GLY A 213 8.09 -4.06 0.77
C GLY A 213 6.92 -4.15 1.75
N LEU A 214 6.94 -5.13 2.66
CA LEU A 214 5.94 -5.22 3.74
C LEU A 214 6.25 -4.24 4.88
N VAL A 215 7.54 -3.96 5.08
CA VAL A 215 8.07 -2.98 6.02
C VAL A 215 9.25 -2.25 5.37
N THR A 216 9.60 -1.09 5.89
CA THR A 216 10.82 -0.35 5.54
C THR A 216 11.89 -0.50 6.61
N LEU A 217 13.15 -0.26 6.22
CA LEU A 217 14.31 -0.20 7.12
C LEU A 217 14.36 1.13 7.87
#